data_AF-A0A132AL65-F1
#
_entry.id   AF-A0A132AL65-F1
#
_cell.length_a   1.000
_cell.length_b   1.000
_cell.length_c   1.000
_cell.angle_alpha   90.00
_cell.angle_beta   90.00
_cell.angle_gamma   90.00
#
_symmetry.space_group_name_H-M   'P 1'
#
loop_
_entity.id
_entity.type
_entity.pdbx_description
1 polymer ?
#
loop_
_entity_poly.entity_id
_entity_poly.type
_entity_poly.pdbx_seq_one_letter_code
_entity_poly.pdbx_strand_id
1 'polypeptide(L)' 'MGILLYSHAVTFAEDLELHEIQADTLREFLPEAYQRYESAAHNCWIAACLYIVTLAVSMHQYVTNRRIQYGY' A
#
# COMPACT_ATOMS: atom_id res chain seq x y z
N MET A 1 -4.38 -2.45 -3.83
CA MET A 1 -3.39 -3.30 -3.14
C MET A 1 -3.70 -3.37 -1.64
N GLY A 2 -3.70 -2.27 -0.88
CA GLY A 2 -3.99 -2.28 0.57
C GLY A 2 -5.28 -3.00 1.01
N ILE A 3 -6.40 -2.84 0.30
CA ILE A 3 -7.67 -3.52 0.63
C ILE A 3 -7.57 -5.06 0.47
N LEU A 4 -6.83 -5.55 -0.53
CA LEU A 4 -6.67 -6.98 -0.79
C LEU A 4 -5.70 -7.64 0.22
N LEU A 5 -4.69 -6.88 0.66
CA LEU A 5 -3.78 -7.28 1.73
C LEU A 5 -4.51 -7.35 3.09
N TYR A 6 -5.42 -6.42 3.36
CA TYR A 6 -6.27 -6.44 4.57
C TYR A 6 -7.26 -7.61 4.58
N SER A 7 -7.71 -8.07 3.40
CA SER A 7 -8.53 -9.29 3.28
C SER A 7 -7.72 -10.60 3.31
N HIS A 8 -6.40 -10.55 3.57
CA HIS A 8 -5.51 -11.70 3.57
C HIS A 8 -5.61 -12.55 2.28
N ALA A 9 -5.68 -11.88 1.13
CA ALA A 9 -5.83 -12.56 -0.15
C ALA A 9 -4.60 -13.41 -0.47
N VAL A 10 -4.82 -14.69 -0.80
CA VAL A 10 -3.78 -15.69 -1.10
C VAL A 10 -2.84 -15.25 -2.24
N THR A 11 -3.30 -14.39 -3.15
CA THR A 11 -2.52 -13.83 -4.26
C THR A 11 -1.31 -12.97 -3.84
N PHE A 12 -1.24 -12.57 -2.57
CA PHE A 12 -0.09 -11.84 -2.02
C PHE A 12 0.76 -12.72 -1.09
N ALA A 13 0.45 -14.02 -0.98
CA ALA A 13 1.17 -14.93 -0.10
C ALA A 13 2.63 -15.12 -0.55
N GLU A 14 2.86 -15.11 -1.86
CA GLU A 14 4.21 -15.15 -2.44
C GLU A 14 4.98 -13.83 -2.30
N ASP A 15 4.29 -12.70 -2.37
CA ASP A 15 4.90 -11.36 -2.26
C ASP A 15 5.36 -11.05 -0.83
N LEU A 16 4.71 -11.67 0.17
CA LEU A 16 5.02 -11.51 1.59
C LEU A 16 6.04 -12.52 2.14
N GLU A 17 6.61 -13.36 1.27
CA GLU A 17 7.62 -14.38 1.63
C GLU A 17 7.18 -15.26 2.82
N LEU A 18 5.88 -15.59 2.88
CA LEU A 18 5.31 -16.36 4.00
C LEU A 18 5.94 -17.74 4.17
N HIS A 19 6.60 -18.27 3.13
CA HIS A 19 7.34 -19.53 3.18
C HIS A 19 8.57 -19.48 4.10
N GLU A 20 9.11 -18.30 4.40
CA GLU A 20 10.24 -18.15 5.34
C GLU A 20 9.83 -18.25 6.81
N ILE A 21 8.53 -18.25 7.11
CA ILE A 21 8.02 -18.40 8.47
C ILE A 21 8.32 -19.83 8.94
N GLN A 22 9.31 -19.95 9.83
CA GLN A 22 9.69 -21.20 10.47
C GLN A 22 8.70 -21.52 11.59
N ALA A 23 7.56 -22.12 11.21
CA ALA A 23 6.57 -22.62 12.14
C ALA A 23 6.39 -24.14 11.94
N ASP A 24 6.60 -24.92 13.00
CA ASP A 24 6.39 -26.38 12.98
C ASP A 24 4.90 -26.74 12.90
N THR A 25 4.01 -25.80 13.27
CA THR A 25 2.56 -26.02 13.34
C THR A 25 1.77 -24.88 12.69
N LEU A 26 0.68 -25.21 11.99
CA LEU A 26 -0.25 -24.23 11.41
C LEU A 26 -0.78 -23.19 12.42
N ARG A 27 -0.93 -23.57 13.69
CA ARG A 27 -1.40 -22.65 14.75
C ARG A 27 -0.41 -21.52 15.06
N GLU A 28 0.87 -21.72 14.82
CA GLU A 28 1.90 -20.68 14.97
C GLU A 28 2.10 -19.90 13.67
N PHE A 29 1.97 -20.58 12.53
CA PHE A 29 2.09 -19.96 11.20
C PHE A 29 1.03 -18.89 10.93
N LEU A 30 -0.25 -19.16 11.25
CA LEU A 30 -1.34 -18.22 10.96
C LEU A 30 -1.15 -16.84 11.58
N PRO A 31 -0.96 -16.68 12.91
CA PRO A 31 -0.85 -15.35 13.51
C PRO A 31 0.34 -14.55 12.95
N GLU A 32 1.46 -15.21 12.67
CA GLU A 32 2.64 -14.55 12.10
C GLU A 32 2.42 -14.11 10.64
N ALA A 33 1.77 -14.95 9.84
CA ALA A 33 1.38 -14.59 8.49
C ALA A 33 0.44 -13.37 8.48
N TYR A 34 -0.57 -13.34 9.36
CA TYR A 34 -1.50 -12.21 9.48
C TYR A 34 -0.78 -10.90 9.85
N GLN A 35 0.22 -10.95 10.74
CA GLN A 35 1.03 -9.78 11.10
C GLN A 35 1.79 -9.21 9.89
N ARG A 36 2.35 -10.07 9.05
CA ARG A 36 3.04 -9.66 7.82
C ARG A 36 2.07 -8.99 6.83
N TYR A 37 0.87 -9.58 6.65
CA TYR A 37 -0.20 -9.00 5.82
C TYR A 37 -0.59 -7.59 6.28
N GLU A 38 -0.77 -7.42 7.59
CA GLU A 38 -1.19 -6.14 8.14
C GLU A 38 -0.10 -5.07 8.04
N SER A 39 1.16 -5.44 8.26
CA SER A 39 2.31 -4.55 8.06
C SER A 39 2.43 -4.08 6.61
N ALA A 40 2.32 -5.00 5.66
CA ALA A 40 2.34 -4.68 4.22
C ALA A 40 1.16 -3.79 3.81
N ALA A 41 -0.05 -4.05 4.34
CA ALA A 41 -1.23 -3.23 4.09
C ALA A 41 -1.03 -1.77 4.57
N HIS A 42 -0.47 -1.58 5.77
CA HIS A 42 -0.17 -0.26 6.33
C HIS A 42 0.82 0.52 5.47
N ASN A 43 1.92 -0.11 5.06
CA ASN A 43 2.92 0.51 4.18
C ASN A 43 2.30 0.96 2.86
N CYS A 44 1.43 0.12 2.28
CA CYS A 44 0.70 0.46 1.05
C CYS A 44 -0.24 1.65 1.25
N TRP A 45 -0.96 1.74 2.37
CA TRP A 45 -1.82 2.87 2.65
C TRP A 45 -1.04 4.17 2.86
N ILE A 46 0.10 4.12 3.55
CA ILE A 46 0.97 5.29 3.71
C ILE A 46 1.45 5.77 2.35
N ALA A 47 1.92 4.86 1.49
CA ALA A 47 2.34 5.19 0.14
C ALA A 47 1.20 5.83 -0.67
N ALA A 48 -0.02 5.27 -0.61
CA ALA A 48 -1.19 5.83 -1.28
C ALA A 48 -1.50 7.26 -0.80
N CYS A 49 -1.43 7.51 0.51
CA CYS A 49 -1.60 8.85 1.07
C CYS A 49 -0.55 9.83 0.54
N LEU A 50 0.72 9.43 0.48
CA LEU A 50 1.79 10.25 -0.09
C LEU A 50 1.53 10.58 -1.56
N TYR A 51 1.11 9.60 -2.36
CA TYR A 51 0.77 9.82 -3.77
C TYR A 51 -0.41 10.78 -3.93
N ILE A 52 -1.43 10.72 -3.07
CA ILE A 52 -2.56 11.67 -3.10
C ILE A 52 -2.07 13.09 -2.82
N VAL A 53 -1.20 13.27 -1.82
CA VAL A 53 -0.63 14.59 -1.49
C VAL A 53 0.20 15.11 -2.67
N THR A 54 1.08 14.29 -3.23
CA THR A 54 1.88 14.67 -4.40
C THR A 54 1.00 15.02 -5.60
N LEU A 55 -0.07 14.26 -5.83
CA LEU A 55 -1.04 14.53 -6.89
C LEU A 55 -1.75 15.87 -6.67
N ALA A 56 -2.18 16.16 -5.44
CA ALA A 56 -2.84 17.43 -5.11
C ALA A 56 -1.91 18.63 -5.33
N VAL A 57 -0.65 18.53 -4.90
CA VAL A 57 0.36 19.58 -5.13
C VAL A 57 0.63 19.74 -6.62
N SER A 58 0.79 18.64 -7.36
CA SER A 58 1.02 18.65 -8.81
C SER A 58 -0.18 19.27 -9.55
N MET A 59 -1.40 18.97 -9.12
CA MET A 59 -2.62 19.55 -9.68
C MET A 59 -2.72 21.04 -9.39
N HIS A 60 -2.36 21.48 -8.18
CA HIS A 60 -2.31 22.90 -7.82
C HIS A 60 -1.29 23.66 -8.68
N GLN A 61 -0.09 23.08 -8.86
CA GLN A 61 0.94 23.62 -9.76
C GLN A 61 0.45 23.69 -11.20
N TYR A 62 -0.19 22.62 -11.70
CA TYR A 62 -0.75 22.56 -13.05
C TYR A 62 -1.82 23.64 -13.28
N VAL A 63 -2.76 23.81 -12.35
CA VAL A 63 -3.81 24.82 -12.46
C VAL A 63 -3.21 26.23 -12.44
N THR A 64 -2.29 26.51 -11.52
CA THR A 64 -1.63 27.82 -11.44
C THR A 64 -0.85 28.13 -12.70
N ASN A 65 -0.06 27.18 -13.19
CA ASN A 65 0.73 27.35 -14.40
C ASN A 65 -0.15 27.52 -15.64
N ARG A 66 -1.27 26.77 -15.73
CA ARG A 66 -2.25 26.93 -16.82
C ARG A 66 -2.93 28.30 -16.78
N ARG A 67 -3.21 28.85 -15.60
CA ARG A 67 -3.76 30.21 -15.44
C ARG A 67 -2.78 31.28 -15.88
N ILE A 68 -1.49 31.10 -15.63
CA ILE A 68 -0.43 32.01 -16.08
C ILE A 68 -0.26 31.94 -17.61
N GLN A 69 -0.27 30.73 -18.19
CA GLN A 69 -0.03 30.54 -19.64
C GLN A 69 -1.22 30.94 -20.54
N TYR A 70 -2.45 30.64 -20.13
CA TYR A 70 -3.66 30.92 -20.92
C TYR A 70 -4.44 32.11 -20.35
N GLY A 71 -3.72 33.07 -19.77
CA GLY A 71 -4.30 34.26 -19.18
C GLY A 71 -5.37 34.89 -20.07
N TYR A 72 -6.41 35.41 -19.43
CA TYR A 72 -6.81 36.76 -19.79
C TYR A 72 -5.65 37.69 -19.45
#